data_AF-A0A173SVN8-F1
#
_entry.id   AF-A0A173SVN8-F1
#
_cell.length_a   1.000
_cell.length_b   1.000
_cell.length_c   1.000
_cell.angle_alpha   90.00
_cell.angle_beta   90.00
_cell.angle_gamma   90.00
#
_symmetry.space_group_name_H-M   'P 1'
#
loop_
_entity.id
_entity.type
_entity.pdbx_description
1 polymer ?
#
loop_
_entity_poly.entity_id
_entity_poly.type
_entity_poly.pdbx_seq_one_letter_code
_entity_poly.pdbx_strand_id
1 'polypeptide(L)' 'MTLNQVVEEYLNSNGIKKEYFASYIGCGLSKCTMWFKGERKLNTEQLQKTHEFLSGKHIKTVEDIMKEE' A
#
# COMPACT_ATOMS: atom_id res chain seq x y z
N MET A 1 -3.19 -11.85 8.85
CA MET A 1 -2.94 -10.98 7.68
C MET A 1 -1.47 -10.60 7.66
N THR A 2 -0.83 -10.75 6.51
CA THR A 2 0.54 -10.25 6.26
C THR A 2 0.50 -8.82 5.69
N LEU A 3 1.60 -8.06 5.80
CA LEU A 3 1.64 -6.65 5.37
C LEU A 3 1.23 -6.46 3.90
N ASN A 4 1.65 -7.37 3.02
CA ASN A 4 1.26 -7.36 1.61
C ASN A 4 -0.26 -7.52 1.40
N GLN A 5 -0.94 -8.36 2.20
CA GLN A 5 -2.40 -8.51 2.15
C GLN A 5 -3.11 -7.24 2.65
N VAL A 6 -2.61 -6.63 3.74
CA VAL A 6 -3.17 -5.37 4.26
C VAL A 6 -3.05 -4.26 3.22
N VAL A 7 -1.91 -4.15 2.55
CA VAL A 7 -1.73 -3.18 1.47
C VAL A 7 -2.67 -3.48 0.31
N GLU A 8 -2.81 -4.75 -0.11
CA GLU A 8 -3.69 -5.10 -1.22
C GLU A 8 -5.15 -4.72 -0.95
N GLU A 9 -5.65 -5.02 0.25
CA GLU A 9 -7.00 -4.66 0.68
C GLU A 9 -7.17 -3.13 0.79
N TYR A 10 -6.15 -2.43 1.28
CA TYR A 10 -6.14 -0.96 1.33
C TYR A 10 -6.22 -0.36 -0.07
N LEU A 11 -5.41 -0.85 -1.02
CA LEU A 11 -5.43 -0.39 -2.40
C LEU A 11 -6.79 -0.65 -3.06
N ASN A 12 -7.35 -1.84 -2.88
CA ASN A 12 -8.65 -2.22 -3.43
C ASN A 12 -9.77 -1.35 -2.86
N SER A 13 -9.83 -1.18 -1.54
CA SER A 13 -10.87 -0.42 -0.85
C SER A 13 -10.87 1.06 -1.21
N ASN A 14 -9.70 1.61 -1.53
CA ASN A 14 -9.53 3.01 -1.92
C ASN A 14 -9.47 3.23 -3.45
N GLY A 15 -9.64 2.17 -4.26
CA GLY A 15 -9.55 2.26 -5.73
C GLY A 15 -8.16 2.67 -6.26
N ILE A 16 -7.11 2.43 -5.47
CA ILE A 16 -5.75 2.83 -5.81
C ILE A 16 -5.10 1.77 -6.71
N LYS A 17 -4.52 2.21 -7.82
CA LYS A 17 -3.79 1.31 -8.72
C LYS A 17 -2.50 0.81 -8.05
N LYS A 18 -2.23 -0.49 -8.17
CA LYS A 18 -0.96 -1.10 -7.70
C LYS A 18 0.27 -0.46 -8.32
N GLU A 19 0.16 0.06 -9.55
CA GLU A 19 1.21 0.83 -10.24
C GLU A 19 1.57 2.13 -9.51
N TYR A 20 0.57 2.85 -9.00
CA TYR A 20 0.79 4.07 -8.24
C TYR A 20 1.52 3.77 -6.94
N PHE A 21 1.07 2.76 -6.20
CA PHE A 21 1.74 2.30 -4.99
C PHE A 21 3.18 1.86 -5.26
N ALA A 22 3.39 1.03 -6.29
CA ALA A 22 4.71 0.56 -6.72
C ALA A 22 5.65 1.74 -7.02
N SER A 23 5.18 2.73 -7.76
CA SER A 23 5.93 3.96 -8.04
C SER A 23 6.24 4.75 -6.77
N TYR A 24 5.28 4.88 -5.85
CA TYR A 24 5.45 5.62 -4.59
C TYR A 24 6.53 5.01 -3.70
N ILE A 25 6.50 3.69 -3.49
CA ILE A 25 7.49 3.01 -2.66
C ILE A 25 8.84 2.83 -3.38
N GLY A 26 8.95 3.21 -4.66
CA GLY A 26 10.15 2.98 -5.48
C GLY A 26 10.39 1.48 -5.74
N CYS A 27 9.34 0.69 -5.79
CA CYS A 27 9.40 -0.73 -6.12
C CYS A 27 8.90 -0.90 -7.56
N GLY A 28 9.75 -1.40 -8.45
CA GLY A 28 9.31 -1.71 -9.82
C GLY A 28 8.09 -2.65 -9.82
N LEU A 29 7.16 -2.45 -10.76
CA LEU A 29 5.87 -3.14 -10.81
C LEU A 29 5.99 -4.67 -10.68
N SER A 30 6.96 -5.28 -11.36
CA SER A 30 7.20 -6.72 -11.31
C SER A 30 7.61 -7.20 -9.91
N LYS A 31 8.48 -6.45 -9.21
CA LYS A 31 8.89 -6.75 -7.83
C LYS A 31 7.72 -6.56 -6.87
N CYS A 32 6.92 -5.52 -7.06
CA CYS A 32 5.75 -5.24 -6.25
C CYS A 32 4.70 -6.35 -6.39
N THR A 33 4.47 -6.84 -7.61
CA THR A 33 3.57 -7.96 -7.90
C THR A 33 4.05 -9.26 -7.22
N MET A 34 5.34 -9.57 -7.29
CA MET A 34 5.92 -10.72 -6.58
C MET A 34 5.83 -10.58 -5.05
N TRP A 35 5.93 -9.36 -4.52
CA TRP A 35 5.73 -9.10 -3.09
C TRP A 35 4.28 -9.32 -2.66
N PHE A 36 3.30 -8.89 -3.46
CA PHE A 36 1.88 -9.20 -3.22
C PHE A 36 1.61 -10.70 -3.18
N LYS A 37 2.27 -11.48 -4.06
CA LYS A 37 2.21 -12.95 -4.06
C LYS A 37 2.99 -13.63 -2.93
N GLY A 38 3.80 -12.89 -2.16
CA GLY A 38 4.66 -13.45 -1.10
C GLY A 38 5.96 -14.10 -1.62
N GLU A 39 6.25 -13.98 -2.92
CA GLU A 39 7.44 -14.56 -3.57
C GLU A 39 8.71 -13.71 -3.40
N ARG A 40 8.54 -12.43 -3.04
CA ARG A 40 9.64 -11.51 -2.73
C ARG A 40 9.35 -10.71 -1.46
N LYS A 41 10.41 -10.12 -0.91
CA LYS A 41 10.35 -9.12 0.16
C LYS A 41 10.75 -7.74 -0.36
N LEU A 42 10.15 -6.71 0.22
CA LEU A 42 10.60 -5.31 0.08
C LEU A 42 11.86 -5.09 0.93
N ASN A 43 12.68 -4.12 0.54
CA ASN A 43 13.80 -3.66 1.36
C ASN A 43 13.31 -2.70 2.46
N THR A 44 14.22 -2.31 3.37
CA THR A 44 13.88 -1.44 4.51
C THR A 44 13.30 -0.09 4.09
N GLU A 45 13.84 0.53 3.05
CA GLU A 45 13.34 1.83 2.55
C GLU A 45 11.92 1.72 1.97
N GLN A 46 11.67 0.67 1.18
CA GLN A 46 10.36 0.37 0.61
C GLN A 46 9.33 0.04 1.70
N LEU A 47 9.75 -0.67 2.75
CA LEU A 47 8.91 -0.94 3.92
C LEU A 47 8.55 0.35 4.65
N GLN A 48 9.51 1.24 4.90
CA GLN A 48 9.23 2.55 5.51
C GLN A 48 8.23 3.35 4.68
N LYS A 49 8.44 3.46 3.37
CA LYS A 49 7.49 4.13 2.46
C LYS A 49 6.12 3.44 2.44
N THR A 50 6.08 2.12 2.55
CA THR A 50 4.81 1.37 2.66
C THR A 50 4.06 1.76 3.94
N HIS A 51 4.75 1.85 5.07
CA HIS A 51 4.15 2.30 6.32
C HIS A 51 3.71 3.77 6.25
N GLU A 52 4.49 4.66 5.65
CA GLU A 52 4.08 6.05 5.41
C GLU A 52 2.84 6.17 4.51
N PHE A 53 2.77 5.33 3.48
CA PHE A 53 1.62 5.24 2.59
C PHE A 53 0.35 4.84 3.33
N LEU A 54 0.44 3.80 4.16
CA LEU A 54 -0.69 3.29 4.96
C LEU A 54 -1.06 4.22 6.12
N SER A 55 -0.13 5.05 6.61
CA SER A 55 -0.37 6.05 7.65
C SER A 55 -1.24 7.24 7.18
N GLY A 56 -1.74 7.22 5.94
CA GLY A 56 -2.73 8.19 5.48
C GLY A 56 -2.19 9.58 5.19
N LYS A 57 -0.86 9.78 5.10
CA LYS A 57 -0.27 11.07 4.67
C LYS A 57 -0.76 11.52 3.29
N HIS A 58 -1.35 10.64 2.48
CA HIS A 58 -1.81 10.94 1.13
C HIS A 58 -3.28 10.60 0.83
N ILE A 59 -4.05 10.03 1.77
CA ILE A 59 -5.44 9.60 1.51
C ILE A 59 -6.30 9.84 2.75
N LYS A 60 -7.48 10.45 2.56
CA LYS A 60 -8.51 10.64 3.60
C LYS A 60 -8.75 9.31 4.32
N THR A 61 -8.63 9.32 5.64
CA THR A 61 -8.80 8.09 6.42
C THR A 61 -10.27 7.65 6.40
N VAL A 62 -10.54 6.35 6.57
CA VAL A 62 -11.92 5.85 6.75
C VAL A 62 -12.60 6.52 7.95
N GLU A 63 -11.83 6.92 8.96
CA GLU A 63 -12.29 7.72 10.11
C GLU A 63 -12.71 9.16 9.73
N ASP A 64 -12.18 9.74 8.65
CA ASP A 64 -12.65 11.00 8.07
C ASP A 64 -13.90 10.80 7.19
N ILE A 65 -14.07 9.63 6.57
CA ILE A 65 -15.21 9.30 5.70
C ILE A 65 -16.43 8.88 6.52
N MET A 66 -16.24 8.24 7.68
CA MET A 66 -17.31 7.78 8.58
C MET A 66 -17.72 8.81 9.64
N LYS A 67 -17.19 10.05 9.62
CA LYS A 67 -17.52 11.12 10.59
C LYS A 67 -18.56 12.14 10.10
N GLU A 68 -19.13 11.96 8.91
CA GLU A 68 -20.39 12.60 8.54
C GLU A 68 -21.54 11.62 8.78
N GLU A 69 -22.03 11.58 10.02
CA GLU A 69 -23.46 11.52 10.40
C GLU A 69 -23.61 11.57 11.93
#